data_AF-A0A3T0G439-F1
#
_entry.id   AF-A0A3T0G439-F1
#
_cell.length_a   1.000
_cell.length_b   1.000
_cell.length_c   1.000
_cell.angle_alpha   90.00
_cell.angle_beta   90.00
_cell.angle_gamma   90.00
#
_symmetry.space_group_name_H-M   'P 1'
#
loop_
_entity.id
_entity.type
_entity.pdbx_description
1 polymer ?
#
loop_
_entity_poly.entity_id
_entity_poly.type
_entity_poly.pdbx_seq_one_letter_code
_entity_poly.pdbx_strand_id
1 'polypeptide(L)' 'MIASLRFNAPGDSKGVLLRGNFRVKTFDTKRRILRLIYTGEDTRVPPFTLVVLANKSTLTVNGKQINSRFSWEM' A
#
# COMPACT_ATOMS: atom_id res chain seq x y z
N MET A 1 6.31 -1.85 -12.68
CA MET A 1 5.44 -2.91 -12.11
C MET A 1 5.82 -3.09 -10.65
N ILE A 2 4.86 -3.31 -9.74
CA ILE A 2 5.16 -3.57 -8.32
C ILE A 2 5.11 -5.09 -8.12
N ALA A 3 6.22 -5.69 -7.72
CA ALA A 3 6.32 -7.15 -7.56
C ALA A 3 5.70 -7.66 -6.25
N SER A 4 5.82 -6.88 -5.17
CA SER A 4 5.31 -7.25 -3.85
C SER A 4 5.06 -6.03 -2.97
N LEU A 5 4.22 -6.20 -1.96
CA LEU A 5 4.03 -5.25 -0.86
C LEU A 5 4.26 -5.97 0.47
N ARG A 6 4.96 -5.34 1.42
CA ARG A 6 4.98 -5.80 2.82
C ARG A 6 3.99 -4.98 3.63
N PHE A 7 3.05 -5.64 4.28
CA PHE A 7 2.12 -5.03 5.22
C PHE A 7 2.57 -5.34 6.65
N ASN A 8 2.75 -4.32 7.48
CA ASN A 8 3.11 -4.50 8.89
C ASN A 8 1.99 -3.90 9.76
N ALA A 9 1.44 -4.69 10.67
CA ALA A 9 0.58 -4.16 11.72
C ALA A 9 1.44 -3.36 12.73
N PRO A 10 0.86 -2.42 13.49
CA PRO A 10 1.59 -1.75 14.56
C PRO A 10 2.21 -2.77 15.53
N GLY A 11 3.53 -2.65 15.76
CA GLY A 11 4.28 -3.57 16.62
C GLY A 11 4.76 -4.87 15.94
N ASP A 12 4.42 -5.10 14.67
CA ASP A 12 4.87 -6.28 13.92
C ASP A 12 6.29 -6.08 13.35
N SER A 13 7.14 -7.08 13.55
CA SER A 13 8.53 -7.10 13.06
C SER A 13 8.72 -7.93 11.80
N LYS A 14 7.78 -8.83 11.47
CA LYS A 14 7.90 -9.73 10.31
C LYS A 14 7.13 -9.21 9.11
N GLY A 15 5.92 -8.71 9.33
CA GLY A 15 5.01 -8.28 8.28
C GLY A 15 4.51 -9.44 7.42
N VAL A 16 3.45 -9.18 6.66
CA VAL A 16 2.92 -10.11 5.65
C VAL A 16 3.36 -9.64 4.27
N LEU A 17 4.02 -10.52 3.52
CA LEU A 17 4.44 -10.26 2.15
C LEU A 17 3.33 -10.65 1.17
N LEU A 18 2.74 -9.66 0.51
CA LEU A 18 1.76 -9.82 -0.54
C LEU A 18 2.47 -9.86 -1.90
N ARG A 19 2.16 -10.86 -2.72
CA ARG A 19 2.75 -11.07 -4.06
C ARG A 19 1.63 -11.31 -5.07
N GLY A 20 1.42 -10.35 -5.98
CA GLY A 20 0.45 -10.49 -7.08
C GLY A 20 -1.04 -10.48 -6.70
N ASN A 21 -1.38 -10.55 -5.42
CA ASN A 21 -2.75 -10.55 -4.89
C ASN A 21 -3.28 -9.12 -4.60
N PHE A 22 -2.71 -8.11 -5.22
CA PHE A 22 -3.16 -6.72 -5.15
C PHE A 22 -3.22 -6.11 -6.55
N ARG A 23 -4.13 -5.16 -6.75
CA ARG A 23 -4.32 -4.48 -8.03
C ARG A 23 -3.67 -3.11 -7.99
N VAL A 24 -2.68 -2.90 -8.86
CA VAL A 24 -2.12 -1.57 -9.14
C VAL A 24 -2.98 -0.88 -10.20
N LYS A 25 -3.64 0.21 -9.83
CA LYS A 25 -4.43 1.04 -10.75
C LYS A 25 -3.58 2.09 -11.47
N THR A 26 -2.59 2.64 -10.78
CA THR A 26 -1.64 3.60 -11.36
C THR A 26 -0.31 3.44 -10.64
N PHE A 27 0.78 3.45 -11.39
CA PHE A 27 2.14 3.54 -10.86
C PHE A 27 2.99 4.35 -11.82
N ASP A 28 3.13 5.64 -11.53
CA ASP A 28 3.90 6.61 -12.32
C ASP A 28 4.89 7.29 -11.39
N THR A 29 6.17 6.89 -11.48
CA THR A 29 7.24 7.43 -10.65
C THR A 29 7.69 8.82 -11.10
N LYS A 30 7.49 9.18 -12.38
CA LYS A 30 7.81 10.52 -12.91
C LYS A 30 6.83 11.55 -12.35
N ARG A 31 5.54 11.22 -12.35
CA ARG A 31 4.47 12.06 -11.78
C ARG A 31 4.27 11.85 -10.27
N ARG A 32 4.96 10.87 -9.68
CA ARG A 32 4.85 10.48 -8.26
C ARG A 32 3.40 10.16 -7.86
N ILE A 33 2.80 9.23 -8.60
CA ILE A 33 1.43 8.76 -8.38
C ILE A 33 1.44 7.24 -8.21
N LEU A 34 0.90 6.76 -7.09
CA LEU A 34 0.60 5.35 -6.86
C LEU A 34 -0.85 5.22 -6.44
N ARG A 35 -1.57 4.27 -7.05
CA ARG A 35 -2.90 3.84 -6.61
C ARG A 35 -2.93 2.32 -6.59
N LEU A 36 -3.12 1.75 -5.42
CA LEU A 36 -3.13 0.31 -5.18
C LEU A 36 -4.36 -0.06 -4.35
N ILE A 37 -4.98 -1.17 -4.73
CA ILE A 37 -6.15 -1.74 -4.04
C ILE A 37 -5.82 -3.19 -3.69
N TYR A 38 -6.07 -3.56 -2.44
CA TYR A 38 -5.99 -4.92 -1.96
C TYR A 38 -7.35 -5.33 -1.39
N THR A 39 -7.90 -6.43 -1.90
CA THR A 39 -9.28 -6.87 -1.62
C THR A 39 -9.40 -7.85 -0.46
N GLY A 40 -8.29 -8.24 0.18
CA GLY A 40 -8.33 -9.10 1.37
C GLY A 40 -8.31 -10.61 1.11
N GLU A 41 -7.65 -11.07 0.03
CA GLU A 41 -7.57 -12.52 -0.26
C GLU A 41 -6.78 -13.30 0.81
N ASP A 42 -5.77 -12.69 1.42
CA ASP A 42 -5.07 -13.19 2.61
C ASP A 42 -5.70 -12.60 3.87
N THR A 43 -6.31 -13.46 4.69
CA THR A 43 -7.05 -13.12 5.92
C THR A 43 -6.18 -12.47 6.99
N ARG A 44 -4.84 -12.60 6.91
CA ARG A 44 -3.90 -11.94 7.82
C ARG A 44 -3.80 -10.44 7.59
N VAL A 45 -4.28 -9.96 6.43
CA VAL A 45 -4.22 -8.56 6.05
C VAL A 45 -5.63 -8.05 5.75
N PRO A 46 -6.12 -7.01 6.43
CA PRO A 46 -7.41 -6.41 6.09
C PRO A 46 -7.38 -5.81 4.68
N PRO A 47 -8.51 -5.75 3.96
CA PRO A 47 -8.60 -4.99 2.72
C PRO A 47 -8.13 -3.54 2.92
N PHE A 48 -7.41 -3.00 1.95
CA PHE A 48 -6.95 -1.62 2.01
C PHE A 48 -6.80 -0.98 0.64
N THR A 49 -6.79 0.35 0.64
CA THR A 49 -6.39 1.16 -0.51
C THR A 49 -5.21 2.04 -0.12
N LEU A 50 -4.17 2.07 -0.95
CA LEU A 50 -3.05 2.99 -0.83
C LEU A 50 -3.05 3.95 -2.00
N VAL A 51 -3.14 5.24 -1.70
CA VAL A 51 -2.99 6.33 -2.67
C VAL A 51 -1.78 7.16 -2.29
N VAL A 52 -0.88 7.39 -3.24
CA VAL A 52 0.23 8.33 -3.11
C VAL A 52 0.11 9.39 -4.19
N LEU A 53 0.18 10.65 -3.79
CA LEU A 53 0.24 11.81 -4.67
C LEU A 53 1.43 12.66 -4.22
N ALA A 54 2.34 12.98 -5.14
CA ALA A 54 3.61 13.61 -4.81
C ALA A 54 4.32 12.83 -3.69
N ASN A 55 4.53 13.40 -2.51
CA ASN A 55 5.19 12.77 -1.36
C ASN A 55 4.22 12.48 -0.19
N LYS A 56 2.91 12.49 -0.45
CA LYS A 56 1.89 12.20 0.56
C LYS A 56 1.22 10.86 0.25
N SER A 57 1.23 9.97 1.22
CA SER A 57 0.47 8.72 1.18
C SER A 57 -0.78 8.81 2.05
N THR A 58 -1.85 8.24 1.55
CA THR A 58 -3.10 7.98 2.25
C THR A 58 -3.39 6.48 2.19
N LEU A 59 -3.36 5.84 3.36
CA LEU A 59 -3.77 4.45 3.53
C LEU A 59 -5.17 4.42 4.13
N THR A 60 -6.11 3.81 3.42
CA THR A 60 -7.45 3.53 3.93
C THR A 60 -7.55 2.05 4.27
N VAL A 61 -7.76 1.74 5.54
CA VAL A 61 -7.81 0.37 6.07
C VAL A 61 -8.75 0.32 7.27
N ASN A 62 -9.59 -0.70 7.39
CA ASN A 62 -10.57 -0.85 8.48
C ASN A 62 -11.43 0.40 8.75
N GLY A 63 -11.89 1.07 7.68
CA GLY A 63 -12.70 2.30 7.78
C GLY A 63 -11.93 3.52 8.29
N LYS A 64 -10.62 3.41 8.53
CA LYS A 64 -9.75 4.51 8.97
C LYS A 64 -8.87 4.99 7.83
N GLN A 65 -8.63 6.29 7.82
CA GLN A 65 -7.68 6.93 6.92
C GLN A 65 -6.43 7.35 7.69
N ILE A 66 -5.27 6.87 7.24
CA ILE A 66 -3.96 7.18 7.81
C ILE A 66 -3.19 7.96 6.76
N ASN A 67 -2.75 9.16 7.12
CA ASN A 67 -1.93 10.01 6.24
C ASN A 67 -0.48 9.97 6.71
N SER A 68 0.46 9.86 5.78
CA SER A 68 1.89 9.89 6.06
C SER A 68 2.66 10.51 4.91
N ARG A 69 3.95 10.82 5.16
CA ARG A 69 4.90 11.11 4.09
C ARG A 69 5.29 9.80 3.40
N PHE A 70 5.51 9.87 2.10
CA PHE A 70 5.95 8.75 1.27
C PHE A 70 7.30 9.08 0.63
N SER A 71 8.25 8.16 0.79
CA SER A 71 9.52 8.22 0.06
C SER A 71 9.41 7.40 -1.22
N TRP A 72 9.86 7.98 -2.33
CA TRP A 72 10.01 7.30 -3.61
C TRP A 72 11.41 6.74 -3.82
N GLU A 73 12.33 7.02 -2.88
CA GLU A 73 13.68 6.49 -2.89
C GLU A 73 13.62 4.98 -2.59
N MET A 74 14.39 4.21 -3.34
CA MET A 74 14.53 2.75 -3.20
C MET A 74 15.73 2.41 -2.33
#